data_AF-A0A2E1HND6-F1
#
_entry.id   AF-A0A2E1HND6-F1
#
_cell.length_a   1.000
_cell.length_b   1.000
_cell.length_c   1.000
_cell.angle_alpha   90.00
_cell.angle_beta   90.00
_cell.angle_gamma   90.00
#
_symmetry.space_group_name_H-M   'P 1'
#
loop_
_entity.id
_entity.type
_entity.pdbx_description
1 polymer ?
#
loop_
_entity_poly.entity_id
_entity_poly.type
_entity_poly.pdbx_seq_one_letter_code
_entity_poly.pdbx_strand_id
1 'polypeptide(L)'
;MKPIKAIQDLGRTPEHGRIRLGVKTERAMKSLDTFRFTSPDKEAIEQIANAHGGSVSSWTPPKSKQQQWEVITTSSEIRVFLPPNSIDVWYEQWSAGGCQRRCDGVSADVPVKTPDGMDTDSVPCLCSLEQSMVCSPYTRLRVVLPEIRFGGVWRLESKGWNAANEMPGMAGMLGQLQSIGLAEAMLSLEKRTKVSGGQTRHFVVPRLSMDTSPEELLEGKGLASALDSPPRSAPVLELEAEVIEAEIVTEGCVGWDIPPAGVAVKKNPNGSPKWIPADAK
;
A
#
# COMPACT_ATOMS: atom_id res chain seq x y z
N MET A 1 -3.42 22.47 21.96
CA MET A 1 -3.85 21.08 22.25
C MET A 1 -4.24 20.42 20.93
N LYS A 2 -3.95 19.14 20.66
CA LYS A 2 -4.39 18.52 19.39
C LYS A 2 -5.93 18.37 19.42
N PRO A 3 -6.67 18.74 18.35
CA PRO A 3 -8.12 18.59 18.35
C PRO A 3 -8.49 17.11 18.45
N ILE A 4 -9.53 16.81 19.23
CA ILE A 4 -10.09 15.46 19.33
C ILE A 4 -10.73 15.13 17.98
N LYS A 5 -10.26 14.06 17.33
CA LYS A 5 -10.86 13.49 16.12
C LYS A 5 -11.61 12.22 16.51
N ALA A 6 -12.74 11.96 15.88
CA ALA A 6 -13.42 10.69 16.08
C ALA A 6 -12.49 9.54 15.67
N ILE A 7 -12.50 8.43 16.41
CA ILE A 7 -11.59 7.30 16.15
C ILE A 7 -11.78 6.75 14.73
N GLN A 8 -13.02 6.79 14.21
CA GLN A 8 -13.36 6.41 12.84
C GLN A 8 -12.69 7.29 11.77
N ASP A 9 -12.29 8.52 12.10
CA ASP A 9 -11.60 9.45 11.20
C ASP A 9 -10.06 9.27 11.26
N LEU A 10 -9.58 8.36 12.13
CA LEU A 10 -8.18 7.97 12.25
C LEU A 10 -7.94 6.68 11.44
N GLY A 11 -6.75 6.55 10.85
CA GLY A 11 -6.39 5.37 10.06
C GLY A 11 -5.87 5.70 8.66
N ARG A 12 -4.80 6.50 8.59
CA ARG A 12 -4.17 6.79 7.29
C ARG A 12 -3.31 5.60 6.86
N THR A 13 -3.49 5.15 5.62
CA THR A 13 -2.60 4.14 5.02
C THR A 13 -1.15 4.64 5.03
N PRO A 14 -0.20 3.86 5.57
CA PRO A 14 1.20 4.26 5.60
C PRO A 14 1.78 4.37 4.18
N GLU A 15 2.79 5.23 4.01
CA GLU A 15 3.54 5.34 2.76
C GLU A 15 4.68 4.34 2.80
N HIS A 16 4.65 3.33 1.93
CA HIS A 16 5.72 2.34 1.81
C HIS A 16 6.92 2.89 1.06
N GLY A 17 6.66 3.72 0.05
CA GLY A 17 7.70 4.34 -0.76
C GLY A 17 7.16 5.38 -1.73
N ARG A 18 8.04 5.88 -2.60
CA ARG A 18 7.72 6.88 -3.62
C ARG A 18 8.13 6.41 -5.00
N ILE A 19 7.28 6.73 -5.97
CA ILE A 19 7.54 6.58 -7.39
C ILE A 19 7.93 7.95 -7.94
N ARG A 20 9.06 8.00 -8.63
CA ARG A 20 9.68 9.23 -9.14
C ARG A 20 9.89 9.08 -10.64
N LEU A 21 9.69 10.20 -11.35
CA LEU A 21 9.79 10.28 -12.81
C LEU A 21 11.10 10.91 -13.29
N GLY A 22 12.06 11.11 -12.38
CA GLY A 22 13.25 11.87 -12.68
C GLY A 22 14.37 11.70 -11.66
N VAL A 23 15.56 12.08 -12.09
CA VAL A 23 16.79 12.08 -11.31
C VAL A 23 17.42 13.47 -11.33
N LYS A 24 17.96 13.90 -10.19
CA LYS A 24 18.72 15.14 -10.11
C LYS A 24 20.14 14.86 -10.60
N THR A 25 20.53 15.48 -11.71
CA THR A 25 21.92 15.49 -12.17
C THR A 25 22.63 16.73 -11.62
N GLU A 26 23.95 16.83 -11.83
CA GLU A 26 24.74 18.00 -11.40
C GLU A 26 24.21 19.32 -11.97
N ARG A 27 23.73 19.30 -13.22
CA ARG A 27 23.29 20.51 -13.94
C ARG A 27 21.79 20.77 -13.81
N ALA A 28 20.97 19.72 -13.89
CA ALA A 28 19.51 19.86 -13.96
C ALA A 28 18.76 18.60 -13.51
N MET A 29 17.46 18.75 -13.29
CA MET A 29 16.57 17.59 -13.21
C MET A 29 16.44 16.96 -14.60
N LYS A 30 16.70 15.65 -14.70
CA LYS A 30 16.52 14.86 -15.92
C LYS A 30 15.29 13.97 -15.72
N SER A 31 14.36 14.01 -16.67
CA SER A 31 13.26 13.05 -16.71
C SER A 31 13.77 11.66 -17.08
N LEU A 32 13.22 10.64 -16.42
CA LEU A 32 13.44 9.24 -16.74
C LEU A 32 12.33 8.75 -17.65
N ASP A 33 12.64 7.78 -18.50
CA ASP A 33 11.67 7.05 -19.31
C ASP A 33 11.12 5.79 -18.65
N THR A 34 11.73 5.39 -17.54
CA THR A 34 11.27 4.34 -16.65
C THR A 34 11.01 4.89 -15.24
N PHE A 35 10.56 4.04 -14.35
CA PHE A 35 10.24 4.43 -12.98
C PHE A 35 11.47 4.40 -12.09
N ARG A 36 11.56 5.38 -11.19
CA ARG A 36 12.49 5.35 -10.07
C ARG A 36 11.73 5.18 -8.77
N PHE A 37 12.04 4.13 -8.03
CA PHE A 37 11.44 3.87 -6.72
C PHE A 37 12.41 4.25 -5.61
N THR A 38 11.89 4.80 -4.52
CA THR A 38 12.67 5.08 -3.31
C THR A 38 11.89 4.67 -2.06
N SER A 39 12.53 3.92 -1.16
CA SER A 39 11.94 3.47 0.10
C SER A 39 13.03 3.24 1.16
N PRO A 40 12.75 3.42 2.47
CA PRO A 40 13.62 2.90 3.53
C PRO A 40 13.68 1.37 3.58
N ASP A 41 12.68 0.67 3.02
CA ASP A 41 12.61 -0.80 2.98
C ASP A 41 13.46 -1.33 1.82
N LYS A 42 14.62 -1.93 2.16
CA LYS A 42 15.55 -2.50 1.18
C LYS A 42 14.95 -3.67 0.42
N GLU A 43 14.27 -4.56 1.13
CA GLU A 43 13.74 -5.80 0.54
C GLU A 43 12.64 -5.49 -0.48
N ALA A 44 11.80 -4.49 -0.20
CA ALA A 44 10.80 -4.04 -1.17
C ALA A 44 11.46 -3.49 -2.46
N ILE A 45 12.57 -2.76 -2.32
CA ILE A 45 13.31 -2.22 -3.48
C ILE A 45 14.01 -3.33 -4.27
N GLU A 46 14.55 -4.36 -3.60
CA GLU A 46 15.10 -5.55 -4.25
C GLU A 46 14.03 -6.36 -4.98
N GLN A 47 12.83 -6.51 -4.42
CA GLN A 47 11.70 -7.15 -5.11
C GLN A 47 11.28 -6.37 -6.36
N ILE A 48 11.26 -5.03 -6.29
CA ILE A 48 10.99 -4.19 -7.47
C ILE A 48 12.06 -4.40 -8.54
N ALA A 49 13.34 -4.43 -8.16
CA ALA A 49 14.43 -4.70 -9.08
C ALA A 49 14.31 -6.09 -9.73
N ASN A 50 13.89 -7.11 -8.97
CA ASN A 50 13.69 -8.45 -9.49
C ASN A 50 12.49 -8.54 -10.45
N ALA A 51 11.39 -7.85 -10.16
CA ALA A 51 10.17 -7.89 -10.97
C ALA A 51 10.28 -7.04 -12.25
N HIS A 52 10.89 -5.86 -12.16
CA HIS A 52 10.88 -4.83 -13.23
C HIS A 52 12.26 -4.48 -13.78
N GLY A 53 13.28 -5.24 -13.36
CA GLY A 53 14.69 -5.01 -13.67
C GLY A 53 15.28 -3.78 -12.97
N GLY A 54 16.58 -3.56 -13.18
CA GLY A 54 17.32 -2.42 -12.62
C GLY A 54 18.32 -2.81 -11.54
N SER A 55 19.06 -1.82 -11.05
CA SER A 55 20.09 -1.99 -10.02
C SER A 55 19.72 -1.22 -8.76
N VAL A 56 19.78 -1.90 -7.61
CA VAL A 56 19.52 -1.29 -6.31
C VAL A 56 20.75 -0.52 -5.83
N SER A 57 20.56 0.72 -5.38
CA SER A 57 21.60 1.54 -4.77
C SER A 57 21.13 2.18 -3.47
N SER A 58 22.07 2.43 -2.55
CA SER A 58 21.80 3.26 -1.38
C SER A 58 21.64 4.71 -1.80
N TRP A 59 20.65 5.40 -1.26
CA TRP A 59 20.35 6.77 -1.61
C TRP A 59 19.93 7.57 -0.38
N THR A 60 20.54 8.75 -0.18
CA THR A 60 20.12 9.67 0.88
C THR A 60 19.41 10.89 0.26
N PRO A 61 18.17 11.20 0.65
CA PRO A 61 17.45 12.34 0.11
C PRO A 61 18.17 13.66 0.44
N PRO A 62 18.32 14.63 -0.48
CA PRO A 62 19.04 15.88 -0.19
C PRO A 62 18.48 16.70 0.99
N LYS A 63 17.20 16.53 1.32
CA LYS A 63 16.50 17.25 2.40
C LYS A 63 16.25 16.39 3.65
N SER A 64 16.65 15.12 3.64
CA SER A 64 16.46 14.20 4.76
C SER A 64 17.78 13.55 5.14
N LYS A 65 18.03 13.36 6.43
CA LYS A 65 19.21 12.63 6.91
C LYS A 65 19.01 11.11 6.94
N GLN A 66 17.83 10.63 6.58
CA GLN A 66 17.52 9.20 6.60
C GLN A 66 18.01 8.53 5.33
N GLN A 67 18.89 7.54 5.49
CA GLN A 67 19.29 6.66 4.40
C GLN A 67 18.08 5.88 3.88
N GLN A 68 17.97 5.78 2.56
CA GLN A 68 16.97 5.02 1.84
C GLN A 68 17.66 4.16 0.77
N TRP A 69 16.86 3.36 0.09
CA TRP A 69 17.24 2.57 -1.06
C TRP A 69 16.49 3.07 -2.28
N GLU A 70 17.13 2.97 -3.43
CA GLU A 70 16.53 3.32 -4.70
C GLU A 70 16.77 2.24 -5.75
N VAL A 71 15.86 2.17 -6.72
CA VAL A 71 16.03 1.41 -7.95
C VAL A 71 15.44 2.23 -9.10
N ILE A 72 16.14 2.26 -10.22
CA ILE A 72 15.60 2.73 -11.50
C ILE A 72 15.30 1.48 -12.32
N THR A 73 14.03 1.27 -12.66
CA THR A 73 13.60 0.06 -13.38
C THR A 73 14.03 0.09 -14.83
N THR A 74 14.06 -1.07 -15.47
CA THR A 74 14.18 -1.17 -16.93
C THR A 74 12.82 -1.11 -17.62
N SER A 75 11.74 -1.50 -16.92
CA SER A 75 10.37 -1.37 -17.42
C SER A 75 9.83 0.07 -17.28
N SER A 76 9.12 0.53 -18.31
CA SER A 76 8.32 1.77 -18.32
C SER A 76 6.85 1.54 -17.98
N GLU A 77 6.48 0.30 -17.66
CA GLU A 77 5.12 -0.13 -17.34
C GLU A 77 5.14 -0.98 -16.07
N ILE A 78 4.24 -0.69 -15.13
CA ILE A 78 4.11 -1.42 -13.88
C ILE A 78 2.65 -1.67 -13.56
N ARG A 79 2.36 -2.88 -13.07
CA ARG A 79 1.03 -3.26 -12.62
C ARG A 79 0.76 -2.64 -11.26
N VAL A 80 -0.41 -2.04 -11.09
CA VAL A 80 -0.78 -1.33 -9.87
C VAL A 80 -2.21 -1.64 -9.47
N PHE A 81 -2.44 -1.72 -8.16
CA PHE A 81 -3.78 -1.68 -7.60
C PHE A 81 -4.08 -0.28 -7.11
N LEU A 82 -5.27 0.21 -7.45
CA LEU A 82 -5.75 1.52 -7.03
C LEU A 82 -6.62 1.37 -5.78
N PRO A 83 -6.15 1.84 -4.61
CA PRO A 83 -7.01 1.91 -3.43
C PRO A 83 -8.11 2.99 -3.61
N PRO A 84 -9.16 2.96 -2.78
CA PRO A 84 -10.14 4.04 -2.72
C PRO A 84 -9.44 5.39 -2.49
N ASN A 85 -9.91 6.45 -3.17
CA ASN A 85 -9.30 7.78 -3.10
C ASN A 85 -7.79 7.76 -3.46
N SER A 86 -7.42 6.96 -4.46
CA SER A 86 -6.04 6.80 -4.93
C SER A 86 -5.44 8.09 -5.49
N ILE A 87 -6.24 9.04 -5.98
CA ILE A 87 -5.75 10.29 -6.55
C ILE A 87 -6.16 11.52 -5.73
N ASP A 88 -5.24 12.46 -5.56
CA ASP A 88 -5.52 13.81 -5.09
C ASP A 88 -4.91 14.85 -6.02
N VAL A 89 -5.69 15.89 -6.34
CA VAL A 89 -5.23 17.03 -7.15
C VAL A 89 -5.56 18.32 -6.46
N TRP A 90 -4.53 19.15 -6.31
CA TRP A 90 -4.64 20.46 -5.71
C TRP A 90 -3.71 21.44 -6.42
N TYR A 91 -4.11 22.70 -6.50
CA TYR A 91 -3.15 23.77 -6.79
C TYR A 91 -2.43 24.13 -5.49
N GLU A 92 -1.11 24.09 -5.47
CA GLU A 92 -0.35 24.39 -4.26
C GLU A 92 0.78 25.39 -4.52
N GLN A 93 0.98 26.28 -3.56
CA GLN A 93 2.11 27.19 -3.51
C GLN A 93 3.02 26.78 -2.35
N TRP A 94 4.28 26.44 -2.68
CA TRP A 94 5.27 26.04 -1.69
C TRP A 94 6.36 27.10 -1.55
N SER A 95 6.78 27.35 -0.32
CA SER A 95 7.98 28.14 0.00
C SER A 95 9.00 27.27 0.75
N ALA A 96 10.15 27.84 1.14
CA ALA A 96 11.09 27.19 2.03
C ALA A 96 10.46 26.83 3.40
N GLY A 97 9.45 27.57 3.83
CA GLY A 97 8.70 27.36 5.08
C GLY A 97 7.54 26.37 4.98
N GLY A 98 7.33 25.73 3.82
CA GLY A 98 6.26 24.74 3.62
C GLY A 98 5.15 25.19 2.68
N CYS A 99 4.03 24.45 2.69
CA CYS A 99 2.87 24.75 1.87
C CYS A 99 2.25 26.07 2.36
N GLN A 100 2.31 27.10 1.54
CA GLN A 100 1.75 28.41 1.86
C GLN A 100 0.25 28.44 1.58
N ARG A 101 -0.19 27.74 0.54
CA ARG A 101 -1.58 27.74 0.08
C ARG A 101 -1.89 26.45 -0.64
N ARG A 102 -3.10 25.94 -0.45
CA ARG A 102 -3.68 24.85 -1.22
C ARG A 102 -5.05 25.29 -1.72
N CYS A 103 -5.25 25.38 -3.04
CA CYS A 103 -6.51 25.83 -3.62
C CYS A 103 -7.10 24.83 -4.62
N ASP A 104 -8.42 24.89 -4.77
CA ASP A 104 -9.21 24.11 -5.74
C ASP A 104 -9.56 24.92 -7.01
N GLY A 105 -9.12 26.18 -7.07
CA GLY A 105 -9.43 27.13 -8.15
C GLY A 105 -10.54 28.12 -7.79
N VAL A 106 -11.29 27.88 -6.72
CA VAL A 106 -12.37 28.74 -6.19
C VAL A 106 -12.00 29.26 -4.80
N SER A 107 -11.61 28.37 -3.90
CA SER A 107 -11.19 28.62 -2.52
C SER A 107 -9.75 28.16 -2.29
N ALA A 108 -9.14 28.64 -1.21
CA ALA A 108 -7.78 28.33 -0.81
C ALA A 108 -7.68 28.14 0.71
N ASP A 109 -7.07 27.04 1.11
CA ASP A 109 -6.64 26.74 2.46
C ASP A 109 -5.27 27.37 2.72
N VAL A 110 -5.18 28.22 3.74
CA VAL A 110 -3.97 28.96 4.13
C VAL A 110 -3.61 28.67 5.58
N PRO A 111 -2.35 28.32 5.90
CA PRO A 111 -1.94 28.12 7.27
C PRO A 111 -1.87 29.46 8.01
N VAL A 112 -2.58 29.57 9.12
CA VAL A 112 -2.62 30.75 10.00
C VAL A 112 -2.09 30.38 11.38
N LYS A 113 -1.31 31.27 11.98
CA LYS A 113 -0.81 31.09 13.34
C LYS A 113 -1.88 31.51 14.34
N THR A 114 -2.35 30.56 15.15
CA THR A 114 -3.29 30.79 16.25
C THR A 114 -2.53 30.71 17.60
N PRO A 115 -3.10 31.22 18.70
CA PRO A 115 -2.49 31.07 20.04
C PRO A 115 -2.21 29.61 20.41
N ASP A 116 -3.04 28.68 19.92
CA ASP A 116 -2.95 27.25 20.19
C ASP A 116 -2.07 26.47 19.20
N GLY A 117 -1.51 27.13 18.17
CA GLY A 117 -0.60 26.52 17.20
C GLY A 117 -0.76 27.03 15.77
N MET A 118 -0.77 26.10 14.82
CA MET A 118 -1.03 26.37 13.41
C MET A 118 -2.41 25.83 13.09
N ASP A 119 -3.26 26.68 12.52
CA ASP A 119 -4.58 26.31 12.01
C ASP A 119 -4.66 26.60 10.50
N THR A 120 -5.77 26.25 9.87
CA THR A 120 -6.03 26.51 8.45
C THR A 120 -7.25 27.38 8.32
N ASP A 121 -7.12 28.48 7.58
CA ASP A 121 -8.22 29.37 7.23
C ASP A 121 -8.59 29.20 5.75
N SER A 122 -9.87 29.35 5.43
CA SER A 122 -10.40 29.22 4.07
C SER A 122 -10.67 30.60 3.49
N VAL A 123 -9.91 30.96 2.46
CA VAL A 123 -9.99 32.26 1.79
C VAL A 123 -10.27 32.09 0.29
N PRO A 124 -10.73 33.12 -0.44
CA PRO A 124 -10.87 33.04 -1.89
C PRO A 124 -9.56 32.71 -2.60
N CYS A 125 -9.64 31.95 -3.69
CA CYS A 125 -8.46 31.55 -4.46
C CYS A 125 -7.78 32.76 -5.14
N LEU A 126 -6.53 33.02 -4.74
CA LEU A 126 -5.73 34.12 -5.31
C LEU A 126 -5.52 33.99 -6.83
N CYS A 127 -5.34 32.77 -7.33
CA CYS A 127 -5.12 32.55 -8.77
C CYS A 127 -6.32 33.00 -9.61
N SER A 128 -7.54 32.82 -9.07
CA SER A 128 -8.77 33.27 -9.71
C SER A 128 -8.91 34.79 -9.64
N LEU A 129 -8.65 35.37 -8.47
CA LEU A 129 -8.73 36.82 -8.24
C LEU A 129 -7.75 37.62 -9.11
N GLU A 130 -6.50 37.17 -9.21
CA GLU A 130 -5.45 37.86 -9.97
C GLU A 130 -5.43 37.44 -11.45
N GLN A 131 -6.30 36.51 -11.87
CA GLN A 131 -6.31 35.91 -13.21
C GLN A 131 -4.91 35.42 -13.66
N SER A 132 -4.13 34.93 -12.70
CA SER A 132 -2.74 34.53 -12.87
C SER A 132 -2.44 33.26 -12.10
N MET A 133 -1.79 32.29 -12.74
CA MET A 133 -1.45 31.01 -12.11
C MET A 133 -0.22 31.13 -11.21
N VAL A 134 -0.45 31.60 -9.98
CA VAL A 134 0.58 31.68 -8.91
C VAL A 134 0.88 30.29 -8.32
N CYS A 135 -0.15 29.44 -8.23
CA CYS A 135 -0.02 28.06 -7.74
C CYS A 135 0.35 27.08 -8.86
N SER A 136 1.06 26.01 -8.51
CA SER A 136 1.32 24.90 -9.43
C SER A 136 0.33 23.75 -9.20
N PRO A 137 -0.10 23.01 -10.22
CA PRO A 137 -0.90 21.82 -10.01
C PRO A 137 -0.04 20.71 -9.40
N TYR A 138 -0.52 20.07 -8.34
CA TYR A 138 0.07 18.88 -7.74
C TYR A 138 -0.91 17.73 -7.89
N THR A 139 -0.52 16.71 -8.64
CA THR A 139 -1.25 15.46 -8.76
C THR A 139 -0.50 14.39 -8.02
N ARG A 140 -1.14 13.77 -7.04
CA ARG A 140 -0.57 12.67 -6.27
C ARG A 140 -1.42 11.44 -6.48
N LEU A 141 -0.77 10.39 -6.96
CA LEU A 141 -1.35 9.09 -7.16
C LEU A 141 -0.78 8.13 -6.11
N ARG A 142 -1.66 7.39 -5.45
CA ARG A 142 -1.36 6.37 -4.45
C ARG A 142 -1.74 5.03 -5.04
N VAL A 143 -0.79 4.12 -5.11
CA VAL A 143 -0.97 2.78 -5.65
C VAL A 143 -0.46 1.74 -4.67
N VAL A 144 -0.96 0.53 -4.79
CA VAL A 144 -0.39 -0.66 -4.17
C VAL A 144 0.30 -1.48 -5.27
N LEU A 145 1.50 -1.98 -5.00
CA LEU A 145 2.24 -2.83 -5.93
C LEU A 145 1.95 -4.30 -5.57
N PRO A 146 1.26 -5.06 -6.43
CA PRO A 146 0.76 -6.38 -6.06
C PRO A 146 1.84 -7.46 -5.97
N GLU A 147 2.95 -7.34 -6.70
CA GLU A 147 4.09 -8.26 -6.64
C GLU A 147 5.11 -7.95 -5.53
N ILE A 148 4.91 -6.87 -4.77
CA ILE A 148 5.86 -6.42 -3.75
C ILE A 148 5.26 -6.65 -2.36
N ARG A 149 6.12 -6.93 -1.38
CA ARG A 149 5.72 -7.05 0.03
C ARG A 149 4.88 -5.86 0.44
N PHE A 150 3.77 -6.11 1.12
CA PHE A 150 2.83 -5.05 1.47
C PHE A 150 3.34 -4.23 2.67
N GLY A 151 3.68 -2.97 2.45
CA GLY A 151 4.04 -2.00 3.49
C GLY A 151 3.18 -0.73 3.50
N GLY A 152 2.10 -0.71 2.70
CA GLY A 152 1.23 0.45 2.49
C GLY A 152 1.19 0.90 1.04
N VAL A 153 1.01 2.21 0.81
CA VAL A 153 0.89 2.79 -0.53
C VAL A 153 2.21 3.35 -1.05
N TRP A 154 2.42 3.23 -2.34
CA TRP A 154 3.46 3.90 -3.09
C TRP A 154 2.89 5.19 -3.68
N ARG A 155 3.55 6.32 -3.43
CA ARG A 155 3.09 7.62 -3.93
C ARG A 155 3.89 8.09 -5.13
N LEU A 156 3.22 8.33 -6.25
CA LEU A 156 3.70 9.11 -7.37
C LEU A 156 3.24 10.56 -7.21
N GLU A 157 4.12 11.54 -7.43
CA GLU A 157 3.76 12.97 -7.45
C GLU A 157 4.21 13.60 -8.78
N SER A 158 3.29 14.30 -9.44
CA SER A 158 3.55 15.07 -10.66
C SER A 158 3.12 16.52 -10.48
N LYS A 159 3.89 17.44 -11.06
CA LYS A 159 3.54 18.88 -11.15
C LYS A 159 3.16 19.32 -12.56
N GLY A 160 3.03 18.36 -13.48
CA GLY A 160 2.75 18.62 -14.88
C GLY A 160 1.27 18.84 -15.11
N TRP A 161 0.92 19.85 -15.90
CA TRP A 161 -0.47 20.14 -16.29
C TRP A 161 -1.16 18.97 -17.00
N ASN A 162 -0.46 18.21 -17.84
CA ASN A 162 -1.05 17.04 -18.51
C ASN A 162 -1.44 15.97 -17.49
N ALA A 163 -0.59 15.73 -16.49
CA ALA A 163 -0.87 14.76 -15.45
C ALA A 163 -2.07 15.20 -14.59
N ALA A 164 -2.21 16.50 -14.34
CA ALA A 164 -3.35 17.09 -13.63
C ALA A 164 -4.67 17.02 -14.41
N ASN A 165 -4.61 17.07 -15.74
CA ASN A 165 -5.82 16.98 -16.58
C ASN A 165 -6.24 15.54 -16.88
N GLU A 166 -5.28 14.63 -17.12
CA GLU A 166 -5.57 13.28 -17.61
C GLU A 166 -5.80 12.28 -16.47
N MET A 167 -4.94 12.27 -15.45
CA MET A 167 -4.99 11.24 -14.41
C MET A 167 -6.25 11.27 -13.54
N PRO A 168 -6.79 12.43 -13.11
CA PRO A 168 -7.99 12.47 -12.27
C PRO A 168 -9.22 11.94 -12.99
N GLY A 169 -9.34 12.21 -14.30
CA GLY A 169 -10.43 11.67 -15.11
C GLY A 169 -10.41 10.14 -15.13
N MET A 170 -9.23 9.56 -15.40
CA MET A 170 -9.08 8.10 -15.42
C MET A 170 -9.25 7.47 -14.03
N ALA A 171 -8.56 7.99 -13.01
CA ALA A 171 -8.65 7.47 -11.65
C ALA A 171 -10.06 7.64 -11.06
N GLY A 172 -10.79 8.70 -11.43
CA GLY A 172 -12.20 8.89 -11.06
C GLY A 172 -13.11 7.84 -11.69
N MET A 173 -12.93 7.54 -12.98
CA MET A 173 -13.65 6.45 -13.66
C MET A 173 -13.34 5.10 -13.02
N LEU A 174 -12.06 4.82 -12.76
CA LEU A 174 -11.64 3.60 -12.05
C LEU A 174 -12.21 3.52 -10.64
N GLY A 175 -12.25 4.65 -9.92
CA GLY A 175 -12.86 4.74 -8.59
C GLY A 175 -14.36 4.46 -8.57
N GLN A 176 -15.10 4.83 -9.62
CA GLN A 176 -16.52 4.46 -9.75
C GLN A 176 -16.70 2.96 -9.96
N LEU A 177 -15.77 2.33 -10.69
CA LEU A 177 -15.75 0.89 -10.91
C LEU A 177 -15.30 0.09 -9.67
N GLN A 178 -14.59 0.72 -8.73
CA GLN A 178 -14.07 0.12 -7.47
C GLN A 178 -15.13 -0.16 -6.38
N SER A 179 -16.42 0.05 -6.64
CA SER A 179 -17.47 -0.18 -5.63
C SER A 179 -17.51 -1.63 -5.09
N ILE A 180 -16.81 -2.56 -5.75
CA ILE A 180 -16.78 -4.01 -5.43
C ILE A 180 -15.36 -4.51 -5.06
N GLY A 181 -14.28 -3.72 -5.27
CA GLY A 181 -12.91 -4.19 -5.01
C GLY A 181 -11.79 -3.23 -5.42
N LEU A 182 -10.53 -3.66 -5.25
CA LEU A 182 -9.37 -2.91 -5.75
C LEU A 182 -9.32 -3.01 -7.27
N ALA A 183 -9.29 -1.87 -7.97
CA ALA A 183 -9.13 -1.88 -9.42
C ALA A 183 -7.67 -2.15 -9.78
N GLU A 184 -7.46 -3.11 -10.68
CA GLU A 184 -6.17 -3.40 -11.28
C GLU A 184 -5.95 -2.53 -12.51
N ALA A 185 -4.80 -1.86 -12.59
CA ALA A 185 -4.45 -0.99 -13.70
C ALA A 185 -2.96 -1.16 -14.06
N MET A 186 -2.62 -0.79 -15.28
CA MET A 186 -1.26 -0.59 -15.73
C MET A 186 -0.90 0.89 -15.62
N LEU A 187 0.19 1.18 -14.93
CA LEU A 187 0.79 2.52 -14.86
C LEU A 187 1.97 2.57 -15.83
N SER A 188 1.88 3.40 -16.86
CA SER A 188 2.89 3.54 -17.91
C SER A 188 3.45 4.97 -18.01
N LEU A 189 4.67 5.10 -18.53
CA LEU A 189 5.29 6.41 -18.83
C LEU A 189 5.31 6.69 -20.33
N GLU A 190 4.53 7.67 -20.77
CA GLU A 190 4.52 8.13 -22.16
C GLU A 190 5.49 9.28 -22.37
N LYS A 191 6.38 9.15 -23.36
CA LYS A 191 7.21 10.25 -23.84
C LYS A 191 6.37 11.14 -24.75
N ARG A 192 6.27 12.42 -24.40
CA ARG A 192 5.62 13.41 -25.25
C ARG A 192 6.54 14.59 -25.51
N THR A 193 6.30 15.23 -26.65
CA THR A 193 7.04 16.39 -27.12
C THR A 193 6.06 17.53 -27.32
N LYS A 194 6.37 18.70 -26.77
CA LYS A 194 5.62 19.93 -27.04
C LYS A 194 6.58 20.99 -27.55
N VAL A 195 6.22 21.60 -28.67
CA VAL A 195 6.88 22.80 -29.17
C VAL A 195 6.08 24.00 -28.68
N SER A 196 6.73 24.91 -27.95
CA SER A 196 6.09 26.13 -27.43
C SER A 196 7.10 27.25 -27.46
N GLY A 197 6.74 28.38 -28.09
CA GLY A 197 7.64 29.54 -28.22
C GLY A 197 8.96 29.22 -28.92
N GLY A 198 8.95 28.32 -29.92
CA GLY A 198 10.15 27.91 -30.66
C GLY A 198 11.07 26.93 -29.92
N GLN A 199 10.76 26.56 -28.67
CA GLN A 199 11.50 25.54 -27.93
C GLN A 199 10.77 24.21 -27.91
N THR A 200 11.46 23.15 -28.32
CA THR A 200 10.99 21.76 -28.19
C THR A 200 11.31 21.25 -26.78
N ARG A 201 10.27 20.88 -26.02
CA ARG A 201 10.40 20.28 -24.69
C ARG A 201 9.92 18.84 -24.74
N HIS A 202 10.78 17.94 -24.30
CA HIS A 202 10.44 16.54 -24.06
C HIS A 202 10.08 16.37 -22.59
N PHE A 203 8.99 15.67 -22.31
CA PHE A 203 8.55 15.36 -20.95
C PHE A 203 7.87 14.01 -20.93
N VAL A 204 7.80 13.43 -19.74
CA VAL A 204 7.12 12.15 -19.50
C VAL A 204 5.81 12.39 -18.78
N VAL A 205 4.77 11.69 -19.20
CA VAL A 205 3.43 11.76 -18.60
C VAL A 205 3.07 10.37 -18.08
N PRO A 206 2.77 10.22 -16.79
CA PRO A 206 2.21 8.99 -16.25
C PRO A 206 0.78 8.79 -16.76
N ARG A 207 0.47 7.59 -17.24
CA ARG A 207 -0.85 7.21 -17.71
C ARG A 207 -1.33 5.95 -16.99
N LEU A 208 -2.62 5.93 -16.66
CA LEU A 208 -3.32 4.74 -16.17
C LEU A 208 -4.12 4.13 -17.31
N SER A 209 -4.01 2.82 -17.49
CA SER A 209 -4.82 2.01 -18.41
C SER A 209 -5.26 0.72 -17.74
N MET A 210 -6.27 0.06 -18.29
CA MET A 210 -6.65 -1.30 -17.94
C MET A 210 -6.60 -2.16 -19.20
N ASP A 211 -6.28 -3.43 -19.03
CA ASP A 211 -6.33 -4.42 -20.12
C ASP A 211 -7.76 -4.98 -20.32
N THR A 212 -8.66 -4.69 -19.38
CA THR A 212 -10.07 -5.12 -19.41
C THR A 212 -10.94 -4.13 -20.17
N SER A 213 -11.82 -4.64 -21.03
CA SER A 213 -12.77 -3.81 -21.78
C SER A 213 -13.88 -3.25 -20.88
N PRO A 214 -14.55 -2.14 -21.26
CA PRO A 214 -15.69 -1.62 -20.51
C PRO A 214 -16.84 -2.63 -20.33
N GLU A 215 -17.08 -3.49 -21.33
CA GLU A 215 -18.11 -4.55 -21.23
C GLU A 215 -17.72 -5.59 -20.18
N GLU A 216 -16.48 -6.05 -20.21
CA GLU A 216 -15.94 -6.98 -19.21
C GLU A 216 -15.92 -6.38 -17.80
N LEU A 217 -15.67 -5.07 -17.67
CA LEU A 217 -15.74 -4.37 -16.38
C LEU A 217 -17.15 -4.33 -15.82
N LEU A 218 -18.17 -4.14 -16.67
CA LEU A 218 -19.57 -4.22 -16.26
C LEU A 218 -19.96 -5.66 -15.86
N GLU A 219 -19.32 -6.67 -16.46
CA GLU A 219 -19.41 -8.07 -16.06
C GLU A 219 -18.60 -8.40 -14.79
N GLY A 220 -17.88 -7.43 -14.21
CA GLY A 220 -17.08 -7.58 -12.99
C GLY A 220 -15.67 -8.15 -13.20
N LYS A 221 -15.22 -8.32 -14.45
CA LYS A 221 -13.81 -8.66 -14.76
C LYS A 221 -12.95 -7.40 -14.56
N GLY A 222 -11.70 -7.53 -14.12
CA GLY A 222 -10.79 -6.38 -13.89
C GLY A 222 -10.82 -5.79 -12.48
N LEU A 223 -11.66 -6.33 -11.61
CA LEU A 223 -11.51 -6.19 -10.16
C LEU A 223 -10.54 -7.25 -9.65
N ALA A 224 -9.63 -6.86 -8.75
CA ALA A 224 -8.86 -7.83 -7.98
C ALA A 224 -9.81 -8.52 -6.99
N SER A 225 -10.53 -9.54 -7.47
CA SER A 225 -11.37 -10.38 -6.63
C SER A 225 -10.51 -11.17 -5.65
N ALA A 226 -10.93 -11.18 -4.39
CA ALA A 226 -10.40 -12.10 -3.40
C ALA A 226 -10.65 -13.54 -3.88
N LEU A 227 -9.56 -14.25 -4.20
CA LEU A 227 -9.47 -15.71 -4.24
C LEU A 227 -10.64 -16.42 -4.94
N ASP A 228 -10.50 -16.67 -6.24
CA ASP A 228 -10.83 -18.02 -6.68
C ASP A 228 -9.71 -18.92 -6.13
N SER A 229 -9.85 -19.35 -4.88
CA SER A 229 -9.07 -20.49 -4.43
C SER A 229 -9.57 -21.65 -5.29
N PRO A 230 -8.75 -22.26 -6.17
CA PRO A 230 -9.11 -23.59 -6.62
C PRO A 230 -9.37 -24.41 -5.35
N PRO A 231 -10.40 -25.26 -5.28
CA PRO A 231 -10.53 -26.18 -4.17
C PRO A 231 -9.21 -26.92 -4.09
N ARG A 232 -8.41 -26.60 -3.08
CA ARG A 232 -7.17 -27.29 -2.80
C ARG A 232 -7.66 -28.68 -2.41
N SER A 233 -7.66 -29.60 -3.37
CA SER A 233 -7.79 -31.02 -3.07
C SER A 233 -6.79 -31.28 -1.97
N ALA A 234 -7.29 -31.56 -0.76
CA ALA A 234 -6.42 -31.93 0.33
C ALA A 234 -5.53 -33.06 -0.20
N PRO A 235 -4.19 -33.00 -0.02
CA PRO A 235 -3.39 -34.18 -0.27
C PRO A 235 -3.97 -35.26 0.64
N VAL A 236 -4.41 -36.36 0.04
CA VAL A 236 -4.66 -37.61 0.76
C VAL A 236 -3.31 -37.99 1.34
N LEU A 237 -3.12 -37.69 2.62
CA LEU A 237 -2.04 -38.25 3.41
C LEU A 237 -2.39 -39.74 3.58
N GLU A 238 -1.82 -40.59 2.73
CA GLU A 238 -1.62 -41.99 3.07
C GLU A 238 -0.67 -42.03 4.26
N LEU A 239 -1.27 -42.11 5.46
CA LEU A 239 -0.58 -42.38 6.71
C LEU A 239 -0.27 -43.88 6.75
N GLU A 240 0.86 -44.28 6.17
CA GLU A 240 1.60 -45.44 6.70
C GLU A 240 2.35 -44.94 7.93
N ALA A 241 1.72 -45.05 9.10
CA ALA A 241 2.36 -44.79 10.38
C ALA A 241 2.41 -46.08 11.19
N GLU A 242 3.60 -46.67 11.21
CA GLU A 242 4.03 -47.67 12.19
C GLU A 242 3.84 -47.10 13.60
N VAL A 243 3.01 -47.77 14.40
CA VAL A 243 2.72 -47.38 15.78
C VAL A 243 3.89 -47.80 16.66
N ILE A 244 4.66 -46.82 17.15
CA ILE A 244 5.63 -47.03 18.23
C ILE A 244 5.02 -46.39 19.49
N GLU A 245 4.92 -47.21 20.53
CA GLU A 245 4.25 -46.95 21.80
C GLU A 245 4.79 -45.69 22.51
N ALA A 246 3.88 -44.78 22.87
CA ALA A 246 4.18 -43.64 23.72
C ALA A 246 3.84 -43.97 25.18
N GLU A 247 4.88 -43.91 26.01
CA GLU A 247 4.91 -43.98 27.46
C GLU A 247 4.00 -42.90 28.09
N ILE A 248 3.01 -43.31 28.88
CA ILE A 248 2.11 -42.40 29.60
C ILE A 248 2.67 -42.15 31.01
N VAL A 249 3.22 -40.96 31.21
CA VAL A 249 3.48 -40.39 32.54
C VAL A 249 2.13 -40.04 33.18
N THR A 250 1.79 -40.70 34.29
CA THR A 250 0.57 -40.42 35.07
C THR A 250 0.93 -39.70 36.37
N GLU A 251 0.63 -38.40 36.43
CA GLU A 251 0.43 -37.70 37.70
C GLU A 251 -1.08 -37.54 37.96
N GLY A 252 -1.52 -38.11 39.09
CA GLY A 252 -2.66 -37.61 39.86
C GLY A 252 -4.06 -38.04 39.42
N CYS A 253 -4.49 -39.23 39.89
CA CYS A 253 -5.82 -39.55 40.48
C CYS A 253 -6.10 -41.05 40.32
N VAL A 254 -5.71 -41.87 41.30
CA VAL A 254 -5.74 -43.35 41.17
C VAL A 254 -6.81 -43.96 42.07
N GLY A 255 -7.98 -44.20 41.49
CA GLY A 255 -9.04 -45.02 42.08
C GLY A 255 -10.32 -44.99 41.23
N TRP A 256 -11.02 -46.12 41.18
CA TRP A 256 -12.19 -46.31 40.31
C TRP A 256 -13.37 -46.90 41.08
N ASP A 257 -14.60 -46.51 40.73
CA ASP A 257 -15.81 -47.18 41.21
C ASP A 257 -16.15 -48.43 40.39
N ILE A 258 -15.74 -48.46 39.13
CA ILE A 258 -15.77 -49.61 38.22
C ILE A 258 -14.37 -49.71 37.58
N PRO A 259 -13.59 -50.76 37.88
CA PRO A 259 -12.23 -50.87 37.36
C PRO A 259 -12.23 -51.23 35.87
N PRO A 260 -11.26 -50.72 35.08
CA PRO A 260 -11.06 -51.13 33.69
C PRO A 260 -10.70 -52.62 33.59
N ALA A 261 -11.18 -53.28 32.54
CA ALA A 261 -10.94 -54.71 32.32
C ALA A 261 -9.44 -55.01 32.14
N GLY A 262 -8.93 -56.02 32.86
CA GLY A 262 -7.53 -56.43 32.81
C GLY A 262 -6.61 -55.82 33.87
N VAL A 263 -7.10 -54.90 34.72
CA VAL A 263 -6.32 -54.31 35.82
C VAL A 263 -6.61 -55.01 37.14
N ALA A 264 -5.58 -55.50 37.83
CA ALA A 264 -5.71 -56.09 39.16
C ALA A 264 -6.02 -55.01 40.21
N VAL A 265 -7.13 -55.15 40.94
CA VAL A 265 -7.61 -54.16 41.93
C VAL A 265 -7.92 -54.79 43.28
N LYS A 266 -7.84 -53.98 44.35
CA LYS A 266 -8.29 -54.31 45.70
C LYS A 266 -9.35 -53.31 46.19
N LYS A 267 -10.17 -53.74 47.16
CA LYS A 267 -11.25 -52.92 47.71
C LYS A 267 -10.68 -51.81 48.59
N ASN A 268 -11.12 -50.58 48.38
CA ASN A 268 -10.64 -49.43 49.15
C ASN A 268 -11.22 -49.44 50.58
N PRO A 269 -10.38 -49.39 51.63
CA PRO A 269 -10.85 -49.32 53.01
C PRO A 269 -11.53 -47.98 53.36
N ASN A 270 -11.24 -46.89 52.64
CA ASN A 270 -11.75 -45.55 52.92
C ASN A 270 -13.12 -45.23 52.25
N GLY A 271 -13.79 -46.23 51.69
CA GLY A 271 -15.19 -46.15 51.24
C GLY A 271 -15.42 -45.64 49.82
N SER A 272 -14.65 -44.65 49.35
CA SER A 272 -14.72 -44.17 47.96
C SER A 272 -13.38 -43.60 47.49
N PRO A 273 -12.94 -43.86 46.24
CA PRO A 273 -13.56 -44.73 45.24
C PRO A 273 -13.47 -46.21 45.61
N LYS A 274 -14.40 -47.05 45.16
CA LYS A 274 -14.59 -48.43 45.65
C LYS A 274 -13.39 -49.35 45.44
N TRP A 275 -12.61 -49.14 44.38
CA TRP A 275 -11.47 -49.97 43.98
C TRP A 275 -10.22 -49.13 43.74
N ILE A 276 -9.09 -49.66 44.16
CA ILE A 276 -7.74 -49.10 43.93
C ILE A 276 -6.85 -50.19 43.31
N PRO A 277 -5.78 -49.85 42.57
CA PRO A 277 -4.86 -50.85 42.03
C PRO A 277 -4.29 -51.75 43.13
N ALA A 278 -4.07 -53.03 42.80
CA ALA A 278 -3.49 -53.99 43.75
C ALA A 278 -2.13 -53.53 44.30
N ASP A 279 -1.36 -52.81 43.48
CA ASP A 279 0.00 -52.34 43.79
C ASP A 279 0.06 -50.99 44.52
N ALA A 280 -1.10 -50.37 44.78
CA ALA A 280 -1.16 -49.13 45.55
C ALA A 280 -0.86 -49.42 47.03
N LYS A 281 0.24 -48.89 47.58
CA LYS A 281 0.55 -48.97 49.01
C LYS A 281 -0.41 -48.12 49.84
#